data_AF-A0A7S0BNI2-F1
#
_entry.id   AF-A0A7S0BNI2-F1
#
_cell.length_a   1.000
_cell.length_b   1.000
_cell.length_c   1.000
_cell.angle_alpha   90.00
_cell.angle_beta   90.00
_cell.angle_gamma   90.00
#
_symmetry.space_group_name_H-M   'P 1'
#
loop_
_entity.id
_entity.type
_entity.pdbx_description
1 polymer ?
#
loop_
_entity_poly.entity_id
_entity_poly.type
_entity_poly.pdbx_seq_one_letter_code
_entity_poly.pdbx_strand_id
1 'polypeptide(L)'
;MVAAFVSAAVLFPRRFGREQLHRTCSTSTTDSMRVSVELTPKMIKKAGEKVRHLLPKGMSVFIPHLANAPYSEVIDATVELANMGMNPVPHFATRRFRTVEEAADALRDLTRRISVEQALLISGDYQVTPSSSSSMRSSSTEFISSMLMQRNGFKSVFMSAFPQPRQGNSKDDELEALREKVCMSAPKGSSSLGRPKELEP
;
A
#
# COMPACT_ATOMS: atom_id res chain seq x y z
N MET A 1 5.47 15.75 -13.28
CA MET A 1 4.82 14.56 -13.85
C MET A 1 3.88 14.01 -12.79
N VAL A 2 2.57 14.25 -12.91
CA VAL A 2 1.57 13.71 -11.98
C VAL A 2 1.36 12.26 -12.37
N ALA A 3 1.96 11.34 -11.63
CA ALA A 3 1.69 9.91 -11.81
C ALA A 3 0.31 9.62 -11.21
N ALA A 4 -0.68 9.38 -12.07
CA ALA A 4 -1.97 8.88 -11.63
C ALA A 4 -1.79 7.41 -11.21
N PHE A 5 -1.64 7.16 -9.91
CA PHE A 5 -1.61 5.81 -9.37
C PHE A 5 -3.04 5.36 -9.10
N VAL A 6 -3.52 4.37 -9.85
CA VAL A 6 -4.73 3.63 -9.49
C VAL A 6 -4.34 2.69 -8.36
N SER A 7 -4.90 2.94 -7.18
CA SER A 7 -4.57 2.22 -5.96
C SER A 7 -5.70 1.24 -5.63
N ALA A 8 -5.46 -0.06 -5.80
CA ALA A 8 -6.39 -1.09 -5.35
C ALA A 8 -6.12 -1.41 -3.86
N ALA A 9 -7.13 -1.26 -3.01
CA ALA A 9 -7.03 -1.59 -1.59
C ALA A 9 -7.34 -3.08 -1.38
N VAL A 10 -6.41 -3.82 -0.81
CA VAL A 10 -6.70 -5.19 -0.34
C VAL A 10 -7.21 -5.09 1.09
N LEU A 11 -8.46 -5.50 1.34
CA LEU A 11 -8.99 -5.64 2.70
C LEU A 11 -8.71 -7.04 3.24
N PHE A 12 -8.16 -7.13 4.46
CA PHE A 12 -8.06 -8.40 5.18
C PHE A 12 -9.36 -8.70 5.94
N PRO A 13 -10.07 -9.82 5.65
CA PRO A 13 -11.31 -10.14 6.34
C PRO A 13 -11.07 -10.63 7.77
N ARG A 14 -11.96 -10.24 8.71
CA ARG A 14 -12.13 -10.94 9.99
C ARG A 14 -12.91 -12.23 9.75
N ARG A 15 -12.55 -13.32 10.45
CA ARG A 15 -13.40 -14.52 10.53
C ARG A 15 -14.77 -14.11 11.09
N PHE A 16 -15.78 -14.09 10.23
CA PHE A 16 -17.18 -13.96 10.60
C PHE A 16 -17.91 -15.25 10.18
N GLY A 17 -18.80 -15.72 11.04
CA GLY A 17 -19.47 -17.02 10.93
C GLY A 17 -20.22 -17.21 9.61
N ARG A 18 -20.24 -18.47 9.16
CA ARG A 18 -21.04 -18.95 8.03
C ARG A 18 -22.52 -18.65 8.29
N GLU A 19 -23.11 -17.71 7.55
CA GLU A 19 -24.43 -17.85 6.95
C GLU A 19 -24.76 -16.66 6.01
N GLN A 20 -25.29 -17.01 4.84
CA GLN A 20 -25.93 -16.16 3.82
C GLN A 20 -25.04 -15.26 2.93
N LEU A 21 -24.49 -15.90 1.89
CA LEU A 21 -24.18 -15.29 0.60
C LEU A 21 -25.49 -14.93 -0.13
N HIS A 22 -26.07 -13.79 0.22
CA HIS A 22 -26.94 -13.02 -0.66
C HIS A 22 -26.88 -11.57 -0.20
N ARG A 23 -26.01 -10.77 -0.82
CA ARG A 23 -26.17 -9.31 -0.80
C ARG A 23 -26.16 -8.82 -2.23
N THR A 24 -27.38 -8.53 -2.66
CA THR A 24 -27.72 -7.68 -3.78
C THR A 24 -26.85 -6.41 -3.77
N CYS A 25 -26.40 -6.01 -4.96
CA CYS A 25 -25.90 -4.67 -5.19
C CYS A 25 -27.06 -3.70 -4.91
N SER A 26 -27.13 -3.19 -3.68
CA SER A 26 -28.00 -2.08 -3.35
C SER A 26 -27.31 -0.81 -3.84
N THR A 27 -27.75 -0.29 -4.97
CA THR A 27 -27.43 1.07 -5.42
C THR A 27 -28.16 2.05 -4.49
N SER A 28 -27.63 2.25 -3.28
CA SER A 28 -28.06 3.34 -2.41
C SER A 28 -27.33 4.61 -2.84
N THR A 29 -28.11 5.51 -3.44
CA THR A 29 -27.76 6.85 -3.92
C THR A 29 -27.15 7.72 -2.82
N THR A 30 -25.82 7.74 -2.75
CA THR A 30 -24.90 8.88 -2.54
C THR A 30 -23.50 8.28 -2.42
N ASP A 31 -22.92 7.83 -3.54
CA ASP A 31 -21.51 7.47 -3.56
C ASP A 31 -20.71 8.78 -3.53
N SER A 32 -20.44 9.28 -2.33
CA SER A 32 -19.53 10.40 -2.14
C SER A 32 -18.19 9.99 -2.72
N MET A 33 -17.79 10.63 -3.84
CA MET A 33 -16.49 10.37 -4.47
C MET A 33 -15.40 10.42 -3.41
N ARG A 34 -14.79 9.26 -3.13
CA ARG A 34 -13.67 9.16 -2.19
C ARG A 34 -12.46 9.79 -2.84
N VAL A 35 -12.12 11.01 -2.42
CA VAL A 35 -10.91 11.72 -2.84
C VAL A 35 -9.82 11.51 -1.80
N SER A 36 -8.61 11.21 -2.27
CA SER A 36 -7.38 11.19 -1.48
C SER A 36 -6.35 12.12 -2.10
N VAL A 37 -5.37 12.54 -1.31
CA VAL A 37 -4.26 13.40 -1.76
C VAL A 37 -2.91 12.77 -1.40
N GLU A 38 -1.85 13.14 -2.12
CA GLU A 38 -0.48 12.77 -1.79
C GLU A 38 0.29 14.01 -1.32
N LEU A 39 0.93 13.93 -0.15
CA LEU A 39 1.71 15.01 0.42
C LEU A 39 3.07 14.49 0.90
N THR A 40 4.14 15.14 0.46
CA THR A 40 5.50 14.80 0.93
C THR A 40 5.69 15.18 2.40
N PRO A 41 6.57 14.49 3.15
CA PRO A 41 6.90 14.87 4.53
C PRO A 41 7.28 16.35 4.68
N LYS A 42 8.03 16.90 3.72
CA LYS A 42 8.41 18.32 3.70
C LYS A 42 7.21 19.25 3.53
N MET A 43 6.21 18.88 2.72
CA MET A 43 4.99 19.68 2.54
C MET A 43 4.15 19.68 3.81
N ILE A 44 4.02 18.52 4.47
CA ILE A 44 3.29 18.36 5.73
C ILE A 44 3.93 19.26 6.81
N LYS A 45 5.24 19.11 7.01
CA LYS A 45 6.01 19.93 7.95
C LYS A 45 5.92 21.44 7.66
N LYS A 46 5.93 21.83 6.38
CA LYS A 46 5.82 23.25 5.98
C LYS A 46 4.42 23.80 6.21
N ALA A 47 3.38 23.00 5.98
CA ALA A 47 2.00 23.40 6.19
C ALA A 47 1.65 23.44 7.69
N GLY A 48 2.15 22.48 8.47
CA GLY A 48 1.86 22.34 9.90
C GLY A 48 0.36 22.26 10.17
N GLU A 49 -0.10 22.90 11.24
CA GLU A 49 -1.52 22.92 11.65
C GLU A 49 -2.50 23.42 10.58
N LYS A 50 -2.02 24.16 9.57
CA LYS A 50 -2.87 24.63 8.46
C LYS A 50 -3.51 23.48 7.69
N VAL A 51 -2.92 22.27 7.71
CA VAL A 51 -3.50 21.07 7.09
C VAL A 51 -4.94 20.83 7.57
N ARG A 52 -5.25 21.10 8.85
CA ARG A 52 -6.61 20.93 9.42
C ARG A 52 -7.68 21.79 8.74
N HIS A 53 -7.28 22.91 8.14
CA HIS A 53 -8.18 23.83 7.44
C HIS A 53 -8.23 23.57 5.93
N LEU A 54 -7.22 22.87 5.40
CA LEU A 54 -7.10 22.58 3.97
C LEU A 54 -7.73 21.24 3.58
N LEU A 55 -7.67 20.26 4.48
CA LEU A 55 -8.16 18.91 4.23
C LEU A 55 -9.32 18.57 5.18
N PRO A 56 -10.36 17.88 4.71
CA PRO A 56 -11.43 17.41 5.58
C PRO A 56 -10.93 16.29 6.49
N LYS A 57 -11.47 16.25 7.72
CA LYS A 57 -11.16 15.22 8.70
C LYS A 57 -11.43 13.81 8.13
N GLY A 58 -10.53 12.88 8.39
CA GLY A 58 -10.62 11.50 7.90
C GLY A 58 -10.20 11.31 6.44
N MET A 59 -9.79 12.38 5.74
CA MET A 59 -9.24 12.25 4.39
C MET A 59 -8.00 11.35 4.40
N SER A 60 -7.91 10.46 3.41
CA SER A 60 -6.73 9.63 3.23
C SER A 60 -5.62 10.43 2.58
N VAL A 61 -4.44 10.46 3.23
CA VAL A 61 -3.28 11.22 2.77
C VAL A 61 -2.10 10.27 2.57
N PHE A 62 -1.70 10.10 1.32
CA PHE A 62 -0.57 9.27 0.92
C PHE A 62 0.76 10.00 1.15
N ILE A 63 1.72 9.32 1.79
CA ILE A 63 2.98 9.92 2.22
C ILE A 63 4.16 9.20 1.53
N PRO A 64 4.77 9.79 0.50
CA PRO A 64 5.80 9.12 -0.28
C PRO A 64 7.14 9.03 0.45
N HIS A 65 7.78 7.86 0.38
CA HIS A 65 9.15 7.62 0.81
C HIS A 65 10.15 7.99 -0.31
N LEU A 66 10.58 9.25 -0.30
CA LEU A 66 11.39 9.83 -1.38
C LEU A 66 12.86 9.37 -1.36
N ALA A 67 13.45 9.34 -2.58
CA ALA A 67 14.86 9.60 -2.89
C ALA A 67 15.88 9.50 -1.73
N ASN A 68 16.00 10.66 -1.12
CA ASN A 68 17.11 11.10 -0.31
C ASN A 68 16.60 11.50 1.08
N ALA A 69 15.58 10.80 1.58
CA ALA A 69 14.98 11.05 2.88
C ALA A 69 14.96 9.77 3.72
N PRO A 70 15.39 9.82 4.99
CA PRO A 70 15.26 8.67 5.89
C PRO A 70 13.79 8.33 6.12
N TYR A 71 13.49 7.05 6.38
CA TYR A 71 12.11 6.63 6.62
C TYR A 71 11.49 7.26 7.87
N SER A 72 12.31 7.72 8.82
CA SER A 72 11.87 8.48 9.99
C SER A 72 11.07 9.74 9.61
N GLU A 73 11.39 10.40 8.49
CA GLU A 73 10.58 11.54 8.02
C GLU A 73 9.15 11.13 7.64
N VAL A 74 8.97 9.93 7.09
CA VAL A 74 7.64 9.38 6.78
C VAL A 74 6.90 9.04 8.08
N ILE A 75 7.60 8.48 9.07
CA ILE A 75 7.02 8.17 10.40
C ILE A 75 6.55 9.45 11.09
N ASP A 76 7.41 10.47 11.16
CA ASP A 76 7.08 11.74 11.82
C ASP A 76 5.89 12.43 11.13
N ALA A 77 5.87 12.47 9.80
CA ALA A 77 4.75 13.00 9.03
C ALA A 77 3.45 12.20 9.22
N THR A 78 3.55 10.88 9.37
CA THR A 78 2.41 9.99 9.64
C THR A 78 1.78 10.31 11.00
N VAL A 79 2.62 10.46 12.03
CA VAL A 79 2.18 10.85 13.39
C VAL A 79 1.53 12.23 13.38
N GLU A 80 2.15 13.21 12.71
CA GLU A 80 1.63 14.56 12.60
C GLU A 80 0.24 14.59 11.95
N LEU A 81 0.07 13.92 10.81
CA LEU A 81 -1.22 13.84 10.12
C LEU A 81 -2.30 13.09 10.91
N ALA A 82 -1.94 12.01 11.60
CA ALA A 82 -2.87 11.28 12.47
C ALA A 82 -3.36 12.18 13.61
N ASN A 83 -2.46 12.93 14.26
CA ASN A 83 -2.81 13.91 15.30
C ASN A 83 -3.66 15.06 14.75
N MET A 84 -3.54 15.36 13.45
CA MET A 84 -4.39 16.31 12.74
C MET A 84 -5.78 15.77 12.37
N GLY A 85 -6.05 14.49 12.62
CA GLY A 85 -7.32 13.84 12.31
C GLY A 85 -7.45 13.37 10.86
N MET A 86 -6.34 13.24 10.14
CA MET A 86 -6.29 12.62 8.82
C MET A 86 -6.10 11.11 8.94
N ASN A 87 -6.33 10.39 7.84
CA ASN A 87 -6.01 8.97 7.72
C ASN A 87 -4.71 8.82 6.90
N PRO A 88 -3.53 8.78 7.54
CA PRO A 88 -2.27 8.71 6.81
C PRO A 88 -2.06 7.32 6.18
N VAL A 89 -1.53 7.31 4.95
CA VAL A 89 -1.18 6.12 4.18
C VAL A 89 0.31 6.19 3.81
N PRO A 90 1.22 5.77 4.72
CA PRO A 90 2.65 5.78 4.44
C PRO A 90 3.03 4.85 3.28
N HIS A 91 3.93 5.31 2.41
CA HIS A 91 4.52 4.49 1.35
C HIS A 91 5.72 3.71 1.88
N PHE A 92 5.72 2.40 1.68
CA PHE A 92 6.84 1.51 1.95
C PHE A 92 7.50 1.13 0.64
N ALA A 93 8.64 1.75 0.34
CA ALA A 93 9.46 1.41 -0.81
C ALA A 93 10.39 0.24 -0.47
N THR A 94 10.02 -0.99 -0.84
CA THR A 94 10.70 -2.20 -0.35
C THR A 94 12.19 -2.25 -0.67
N ARG A 95 12.61 -1.79 -1.86
CA ARG A 95 14.03 -1.76 -2.27
C ARG A 95 14.88 -0.78 -1.46
N ARG A 96 14.27 0.11 -0.66
CA ARG A 96 15.01 1.03 0.21
C ARG A 96 15.43 0.41 1.54
N PHE A 97 14.80 -0.68 1.95
CA PHE A 97 15.21 -1.43 3.13
C PHE A 97 16.28 -2.44 2.72
N ARG A 98 17.38 -2.50 3.48
CA ARG A 98 18.49 -3.41 3.21
C ARG A 98 18.14 -4.85 3.60
N THR A 99 17.33 -5.01 4.64
CA THR A 99 16.87 -6.31 5.14
C THR A 99 15.41 -6.28 5.59
N VAL A 100 14.83 -7.47 5.75
CA VAL A 100 13.48 -7.66 6.27
C VAL A 100 13.38 -7.13 7.71
N GLU A 101 14.46 -7.31 8.50
CA GLU A 101 14.57 -6.84 9.88
C GLU A 101 14.54 -5.32 9.95
N GLU A 102 15.24 -4.61 9.05
CA GLU A 102 15.20 -3.15 8.98
C GLU A 102 13.79 -2.64 8.69
N ALA A 103 13.08 -3.28 7.76
CA ALA A 103 11.70 -2.94 7.46
C ALA A 103 10.76 -3.25 8.65
N ALA A 104 11.01 -4.35 9.37
CA ALA A 104 10.27 -4.72 10.57
C ALA A 104 10.54 -3.77 11.75
N ASP A 105 11.76 -3.26 11.90
CA ASP A 105 12.11 -2.23 12.88
C ASP A 105 11.38 -0.92 12.57
N ALA A 106 11.37 -0.49 11.30
CA ALA A 106 10.65 0.70 10.86
C ALA A 106 9.14 0.60 11.13
N LEU A 107 8.52 -0.55 10.86
CA LEU A 107 7.12 -0.82 11.18
C LEU A 107 6.86 -0.81 12.70
N ARG A 108 7.77 -1.38 13.48
CA ARG A 108 7.68 -1.37 14.95
C ARG A 108 7.80 0.04 15.52
N ASP A 109 8.69 0.89 15.00
CA ASP A 109 8.80 2.28 15.43
C ASP A 109 7.51 3.06 15.08
N LEU A 110 7.00 2.91 13.86
CA LEU A 110 5.75 3.54 13.45
C LEU A 110 4.58 3.13 14.36
N THR A 111 4.38 1.82 14.57
CA THR A 111 3.24 1.29 15.34
C THR A 111 3.32 1.58 16.83
N ARG A 112 4.52 1.76 17.40
CA ARG A 112 4.69 2.23 18.78
C ARG A 112 4.23 3.68 18.97
N ARG A 113 4.36 4.51 17.94
CA ARG A 113 4.00 5.94 18.00
C ARG A 113 2.54 6.16 17.66
N ILE A 114 2.00 5.42 16.69
CA ILE A 114 0.64 5.61 16.22
C ILE A 114 0.07 4.34 15.57
N SER A 115 -1.22 4.08 15.79
CA SER A 115 -1.93 3.02 15.08
C SER A 115 -2.34 3.50 13.69
N VAL A 116 -1.85 2.84 12.65
CA VAL A 116 -2.18 3.13 11.25
C VAL A 116 -2.84 1.92 10.63
N GLU A 117 -3.95 2.13 9.94
CA GLU A 117 -4.73 1.03 9.37
C GLU A 117 -4.32 0.70 7.93
N GLN A 118 -3.65 1.63 7.24
CA GLN A 118 -3.42 1.56 5.80
C GLN A 118 -1.98 1.92 5.43
N ALA A 119 -1.43 1.24 4.43
CA ALA A 119 -0.12 1.56 3.85
C ALA A 119 -0.13 1.33 2.34
N LEU A 120 0.75 2.01 1.61
CA LEU A 120 1.03 1.70 0.20
C LEU A 120 2.35 0.95 0.10
N LEU A 121 2.32 -0.25 -0.49
CA LEU A 121 3.52 -1.01 -0.79
C LEU A 121 3.95 -0.76 -2.24
N ILE A 122 5.17 -0.26 -2.41
CA ILE A 122 5.80 -0.07 -3.72
C ILE A 122 7.17 -0.73 -3.73
N SER A 123 7.61 -1.21 -4.89
CA SER A 123 8.97 -1.77 -4.97
C SER A 123 10.03 -0.68 -4.80
N GLY A 124 9.76 0.55 -5.25
CA GLY A 124 10.74 1.64 -5.28
C GLY A 124 11.56 1.68 -6.58
N ASP A 125 12.30 2.77 -6.79
CA ASP A 125 13.08 3.01 -8.02
C ASP A 125 14.21 1.98 -8.20
N TYR A 126 14.53 1.65 -9.45
CA TYR A 126 15.61 0.74 -9.83
C TYR A 126 17.01 1.35 -9.64
N GLN A 127 17.14 2.69 -9.66
CA GLN A 127 18.44 3.35 -9.56
C GLN A 127 19.07 3.31 -8.16
N VAL A 128 18.31 2.90 -7.14
CA VAL A 128 18.80 2.78 -5.77
C VAL A 128 19.08 1.30 -5.49
N THR A 129 20.24 0.81 -5.93
CA THR A 129 20.80 -0.43 -5.39
C THR A 129 21.61 -0.12 -4.14
N PRO A 130 21.26 -0.67 -2.95
CA PRO A 130 22.26 -0.86 -1.92
C PRO A 130 23.33 -1.81 -2.48
N SER A 131 24.57 -1.67 -2.02
CA SER A 131 25.70 -2.51 -2.43
C SER A 131 25.36 -4.00 -2.44
N SER A 132 26.06 -4.73 -3.30
CA SER A 132 25.84 -6.10 -3.78
C SER A 132 25.75 -7.27 -2.77
N SER A 133 25.26 -7.05 -1.55
CA SER A 133 25.22 -8.04 -0.47
C SER A 133 23.87 -8.15 0.29
N SER A 134 22.87 -7.32 -0.04
CA SER A 134 21.55 -7.41 0.61
C SER A 134 20.72 -8.57 0.06
N SER A 135 20.32 -9.50 0.93
CA SER A 135 19.48 -10.67 0.63
C SER A 135 18.07 -10.29 0.17
N MET A 136 17.62 -9.07 0.47
CA MET A 136 16.31 -8.55 0.08
C MET A 136 16.33 -7.99 -1.35
N ARG A 137 16.69 -8.82 -2.33
CA ARG A 137 16.53 -8.44 -3.74
C ARG A 137 15.06 -8.60 -4.14
N SER A 138 14.39 -7.45 -4.24
CA SER A 138 13.57 -7.10 -5.41
C SER A 138 12.10 -7.51 -5.48
N SER A 139 11.50 -8.23 -4.54
CA SER A 139 10.08 -8.59 -4.69
C SER A 139 9.20 -8.03 -3.56
N SER A 140 8.25 -7.15 -3.93
CA SER A 140 7.13 -6.80 -3.05
C SER A 140 6.39 -8.07 -2.56
N THR A 141 6.47 -9.15 -3.35
CA THR A 141 6.11 -10.54 -3.05
C THR A 141 6.71 -11.07 -1.73
N GLU A 142 8.01 -10.90 -1.47
CA GLU A 142 8.65 -11.36 -0.22
C GLU A 142 8.11 -10.60 0.99
N PHE A 143 7.95 -9.28 0.83
CA PHE A 143 7.36 -8.43 1.86
C PHE A 143 5.89 -8.78 2.13
N ILE A 144 5.09 -9.07 1.10
CA ILE A 144 3.71 -9.56 1.26
C ILE A 144 3.70 -10.92 1.95
N SER A 145 4.58 -11.84 1.54
CA SER A 145 4.67 -13.21 2.07
C SER A 145 5.06 -13.23 3.55
N SER A 146 5.88 -12.27 3.98
CA SER A 146 6.31 -12.12 5.38
C SER A 146 5.16 -11.80 6.35
N MET A 147 4.01 -11.35 5.84
CA MET A 147 2.87 -10.84 6.63
C MET A 147 3.24 -9.71 7.60
N LEU A 148 4.37 -9.02 7.38
CA LEU A 148 4.87 -7.99 8.29
C LEU A 148 3.85 -6.88 8.55
N MET A 149 3.15 -6.42 7.51
CA MET A 149 2.09 -5.40 7.63
C MET A 149 0.95 -5.87 8.53
N GLN A 150 0.43 -7.08 8.30
CA GLN A 150 -0.68 -7.63 9.07
C GLN A 150 -0.29 -7.82 10.54
N ARG A 151 0.91 -8.34 10.80
CA ARG A 151 1.44 -8.54 12.16
C ARG A 151 1.62 -7.23 12.92
N ASN A 152 1.81 -6.12 12.20
CA ASN A 152 1.93 -4.76 12.74
C ASN A 152 0.60 -3.98 12.69
N GLY A 153 -0.54 -4.66 12.51
CA GLY A 153 -1.87 -4.05 12.69
C GLY A 153 -2.46 -3.34 11.47
N PHE A 154 -1.78 -3.35 10.32
CA PHE A 154 -2.34 -2.79 9.08
C PHE A 154 -3.50 -3.65 8.59
N LYS A 155 -4.64 -3.01 8.32
CA LYS A 155 -5.88 -3.64 7.84
C LYS A 155 -5.99 -3.65 6.31
N SER A 156 -5.32 -2.71 5.65
CA SER A 156 -5.28 -2.67 4.19
C SER A 156 -3.92 -2.26 3.68
N VAL A 157 -3.46 -2.95 2.64
CA VAL A 157 -2.24 -2.59 1.93
C VAL A 157 -2.63 -2.31 0.49
N PHE A 158 -2.33 -1.09 0.06
CA PHE A 158 -2.45 -0.69 -1.32
C PHE A 158 -1.23 -1.19 -2.10
N MET A 159 -1.43 -1.50 -3.38
CA MET A 159 -0.34 -1.86 -4.29
C MET A 159 -0.37 -0.97 -5.53
N SER A 160 0.81 -0.63 -6.02
CA SER A 160 0.93 0.12 -7.27
C SER A 160 0.63 -0.76 -8.49
N ALA A 161 -0.17 -0.20 -9.39
CA ALA A 161 -0.45 -0.72 -10.71
C ALA A 161 -0.11 0.35 -11.76
N PHE A 162 0.30 -0.08 -12.96
CA PHE A 162 0.59 0.81 -14.07
C PHE A 162 -0.46 0.60 -15.16
N PRO A 163 -1.25 1.63 -15.53
CA PRO A 163 -2.24 1.50 -16.60
C PRO A 163 -1.60 1.37 -18.00
N GLN A 164 -0.33 1.78 -18.12
CA GLN A 164 0.47 1.64 -19.33
C GLN A 164 1.71 0.78 -19.05
N PRO A 165 2.17 -0.02 -20.02
CA PRO A 165 3.37 -0.82 -19.87
C PRO A 165 4.58 0.06 -19.56
N ARG A 166 5.38 -0.37 -18.57
CA ARG A 166 6.67 0.29 -18.29
C ARG A 166 7.67 -0.04 -19.39
N GLN A 167 8.70 0.80 -19.52
CA GLN A 167 9.78 0.57 -20.48
C GLN A 167 10.37 -0.83 -20.30
N GLY A 168 10.36 -1.63 -21.37
CA GLY A 168 10.85 -3.00 -21.37
C GLY A 168 9.82 -4.08 -21.03
N ASN A 169 8.58 -3.72 -20.69
CA ASN A 169 7.50 -4.67 -20.39
C ASN A 169 6.40 -4.61 -21.47
N SER A 170 5.79 -5.75 -21.78
CA SER A 170 4.55 -5.80 -22.55
C SER A 170 3.32 -5.48 -21.68
N LYS A 171 2.15 -5.27 -22.31
CA LYS A 171 0.88 -5.13 -21.57
C LYS A 171 0.53 -6.41 -20.81
N ASP A 172 0.82 -7.57 -21.39
CA ASP A 172 0.53 -8.86 -20.78
C ASP A 172 1.43 -9.10 -19.56
N ASP A 173 2.70 -8.68 -19.62
CA ASP A 173 3.62 -8.77 -18.48
C ASP A 173 3.14 -7.93 -17.28
N GLU A 174 2.64 -6.71 -17.52
CA GLU A 174 2.09 -5.88 -16.44
C GLU A 174 0.76 -6.43 -15.90
N LEU A 175 -0.09 -7.01 -16.77
CA LEU A 175 -1.33 -7.63 -16.36
C LEU A 175 -1.07 -8.88 -15.51
N GLU A 176 -0.10 -9.70 -15.89
CA GLU A 176 0.28 -10.89 -15.13
C GLU A 176 0.90 -10.50 -13.80
N ALA A 177 1.81 -9.52 -13.78
CA ALA A 177 2.35 -8.99 -12.52
C ALA A 177 1.27 -8.41 -11.60
N LEU A 178 0.22 -7.80 -12.15
CA LEU A 178 -0.93 -7.34 -11.39
C LEU A 178 -1.74 -8.52 -10.83
N ARG A 179 -2.00 -9.57 -11.64
CA ARG A 179 -2.70 -10.78 -11.21
C ARG A 179 -1.98 -11.49 -10.09
N GLU A 180 -0.66 -11.63 -10.18
CA GLU A 180 0.17 -12.22 -9.12
C GLU A 180 0.03 -11.44 -7.81
N LYS A 181 0.19 -10.11 -7.85
CA LYS A 181 0.01 -9.23 -6.69
C LYS A 181 -1.36 -9.41 -6.04
N VAL A 182 -2.42 -9.46 -6.85
CA VAL A 182 -3.80 -9.68 -6.37
C VAL A 182 -3.95 -11.08 -5.76
N CYS A 183 -3.44 -12.12 -6.43
CA CYS A 183 -3.51 -13.51 -5.97
C CYS A 183 -2.82 -13.70 -4.62
N MET A 184 -1.62 -13.14 -4.47
CA MET A 184 -0.86 -13.18 -3.21
C MET A 184 -1.55 -12.46 -2.06
N SER A 185 -2.37 -11.48 -2.39
CA SER A 185 -3.13 -10.68 -1.42
C SER A 185 -4.44 -11.35 -0.98
N ALA A 186 -4.88 -12.39 -1.72
CA ALA A 186 -6.09 -13.12 -1.39
C ALA A 186 -5.92 -13.88 -0.06
N PRO A 187 -6.99 -13.94 0.77
CA PRO A 187 -6.94 -14.69 2.01
C PRO A 187 -6.66 -16.18 1.72
N LYS A 188 -5.54 -16.69 2.23
CA LYS A 188 -5.20 -18.12 2.19
C LYS A 188 -6.30 -18.89 2.94
N GLY A 189 -7.19 -19.52 2.16
CA GLY A 189 -8.44 -20.14 2.63
C GLY A 189 -9.59 -20.11 1.62
N SER A 190 -9.44 -19.37 0.51
CA SER A 190 -10.39 -19.36 -0.61
C SER A 190 -9.90 -20.23 -1.78
N SER A 191 -9.85 -21.54 -1.59
CA SER A 191 -9.67 -22.49 -2.70
C SER A 191 -10.96 -22.56 -3.54
N SER A 192 -11.19 -21.60 -4.43
CA SER A 192 -12.21 -21.72 -5.49
C SER A 192 -12.01 -20.76 -6.67
N LEU A 193 -10.76 -20.43 -7.03
CA LEU A 193 -10.49 -19.94 -8.38
C LEU A 193 -10.17 -21.14 -9.26
N GLY A 194 -11.22 -21.59 -9.97
CA GLY A 194 -11.13 -22.65 -10.95
C GLY A 194 -10.03 -22.35 -11.97
N ARG A 195 -9.24 -23.38 -12.27
CA ARG A 195 -8.30 -23.41 -13.39
C ARG A 195 -9.05 -22.93 -14.65
N PRO A 196 -8.49 -22.01 -15.46
CA PRO A 196 -9.11 -21.68 -16.75
C PRO A 196 -9.27 -22.98 -17.53
N LYS A 197 -10.50 -23.28 -17.94
CA LYS A 197 -10.75 -24.38 -18.88
C LYS A 197 -10.06 -23.98 -20.18
N GLU A 198 -9.05 -24.75 -20.57
CA GLU A 198 -8.54 -24.75 -21.94
C GLU A 198 -9.74 -24.89 -22.87
N LEU A 199 -9.90 -23.92 -23.76
CA LEU A 199 -10.70 -24.11 -24.97
C LEU A 199 -9.88 -25.05 -25.85
N GLU A 200 -10.19 -26.33 -25.77
CA GLU A 200 -9.79 -27.30 -26.78
C GLU A 200 -10.58 -27.02 -28.08
N PRO A 201 -9.95 -27.26 -29.25
CA PRO A 201 -10.42 -26.84 -30.58
C PRO A 201 -11.68 -27.56 -31.07
#